data_AF-A0A5B8U810-F1
#
_entry.id   AF-A0A5B8U810-F1
#
_cell.length_a   1.000
_cell.length_b   1.000
_cell.length_c   1.000
_cell.angle_alpha   90.00
_cell.angle_beta   90.00
_cell.angle_gamma   90.00
#
_symmetry.space_group_name_H-M   'P 1'
#
loop_
_entity.id
_entity.type
_entity.pdbx_description
1 polymer ?
#
loop_
_entity_poly.entity_id
_entity_poly.type
_entity_poly.pdbx_seq_one_letter_code
_entity_poly.pdbx_strand_id
1 'polypeptide(L)'
;MPEIGATLREARMRARIDISEIEAETKIRAKYLRALENEEWGLLPGPAYVRSFLRTYAEALDLDAKLLLEEYKLRHERPSDHDLMPIGPPRHRAGRQGRRREPRGIPRWVIVGVVLIALLGILYALGTMTGGSGDSTVSTPLVDTTSTTAVPRPRTTTTSSAAARRRAAETRRRRAAEAKLVRLQIVPTGPGPVFVCLQAKGAGLRIPGVSLQQGATSGTYRSSQFKLRLGNGNARLRIDGKLRGVAHASPVAYIISKGSVKRVNPSQTPSCVR
;
A
#
# COMPACT_ATOMS: atom_id res chain seq x y z
N MET A 1 -29.46 -11.66 -10.55
CA MET A 1 -28.76 -12.50 -9.55
C MET A 1 -29.30 -12.12 -8.19
N PRO A 2 -29.46 -13.05 -7.24
CA PRO A 2 -29.92 -12.72 -5.90
C PRO A 2 -28.97 -11.73 -5.20
N GLU A 3 -29.50 -11.04 -4.19
CA GLU A 3 -28.70 -10.20 -3.30
C GLU A 3 -27.94 -11.06 -2.29
N ILE A 4 -26.73 -10.63 -1.95
CA ILE A 4 -25.82 -11.33 -1.03
C ILE A 4 -26.46 -11.36 0.36
N GLY A 5 -27.00 -10.22 0.81
CA GLY A 5 -27.66 -10.11 2.10
C GLY A 5 -28.91 -11.00 2.20
N ALA A 6 -29.76 -10.98 1.16
CA ALA A 6 -30.92 -11.87 1.06
C ALA A 6 -30.52 -13.35 1.10
N THR A 7 -29.49 -13.74 0.35
CA THR A 7 -29.00 -15.13 0.31
C THR A 7 -28.54 -15.63 1.68
N LEU A 8 -27.77 -14.80 2.42
CA LEU A 8 -27.34 -15.11 3.78
C LEU A 8 -28.52 -15.24 4.74
N ARG A 9 -29.44 -14.27 4.71
CA ARG A 9 -30.62 -14.24 5.58
C ARG A 9 -31.53 -15.43 5.34
N GLU A 10 -31.80 -15.78 4.09
CA GLU A 10 -32.59 -16.96 3.73
C GLU A 10 -31.92 -18.26 4.20
N ALA A 11 -30.61 -18.39 4.04
CA ALA A 11 -29.89 -19.57 4.50
C ALA A 11 -29.94 -19.72 6.03
N ARG A 12 -29.72 -18.63 6.78
CA ARG A 12 -29.88 -18.65 8.25
C ARG A 12 -31.30 -19.03 8.67
N MET A 13 -32.32 -18.42 8.05
CA MET A 13 -33.72 -18.73 8.37
C MET A 13 -34.10 -20.17 8.00
N ARG A 14 -33.56 -20.71 6.90
CA ARG A 14 -33.74 -22.11 6.46
C ARG A 14 -33.10 -23.11 7.42
N ALA A 15 -31.91 -22.77 7.94
CA ALA A 15 -31.24 -23.52 9.01
C ALA A 15 -31.90 -23.34 10.39
N ARG A 16 -32.86 -22.41 10.52
CA ARG A 16 -33.56 -22.02 11.77
C ARG A 16 -32.65 -21.47 12.88
N ILE A 17 -31.47 -20.97 12.51
CA ILE A 17 -30.49 -20.42 13.44
C ILE A 17 -30.87 -18.97 13.81
N ASP A 18 -30.86 -18.62 15.10
CA ASP A 18 -31.06 -17.22 15.50
C ASP A 18 -29.80 -16.37 15.29
N ILE A 19 -29.97 -15.07 15.10
CA ILE A 19 -28.88 -14.11 14.92
C ILE A 19 -27.92 -14.06 16.13
N SER A 20 -28.39 -14.39 17.34
CA SER A 20 -27.56 -14.50 18.56
C SER A 20 -26.77 -15.80 18.65
N GLU A 21 -27.31 -16.90 18.13
CA GLU A 21 -26.65 -18.21 18.06
C GLU A 21 -25.47 -18.16 17.09
N ILE A 22 -25.68 -17.62 15.89
CA ILE A 22 -24.61 -17.45 14.90
C ILE A 22 -23.57 -16.39 15.32
N GLU A 23 -23.94 -15.39 16.13
CA GLU A 23 -22.97 -14.48 16.80
C GLU A 23 -22.08 -15.26 17.78
N ALA A 24 -22.68 -16.19 18.55
CA ALA A 24 -21.95 -17.05 19.47
C ALA A 24 -21.04 -18.06 18.75
N GLU A 25 -21.43 -18.58 17.59
CA GLU A 25 -20.60 -19.47 16.77
C GLU A 25 -19.45 -18.71 16.08
N THR A 26 -19.79 -17.76 15.20
CA THR A 26 -18.82 -17.05 14.34
C THR A 26 -17.94 -16.03 15.09
N LYS A 27 -18.32 -15.66 16.32
CA LYS A 27 -17.74 -14.55 17.10
C LYS A 27 -17.84 -13.18 16.42
N ILE A 28 -18.69 -13.05 15.39
CA ILE A 28 -18.98 -11.78 14.72
C ILE A 28 -20.19 -11.15 15.40
N ARG A 29 -20.06 -9.90 15.85
CA ARG A 29 -21.14 -9.23 16.59
C ARG A 29 -22.44 -9.19 15.77
N ALA A 30 -23.59 -9.48 16.38
CA ALA A 30 -24.88 -9.59 15.66
C ALA A 30 -25.23 -8.33 14.85
N LYS A 31 -24.84 -7.13 15.32
CA LYS A 31 -25.02 -5.88 14.55
C LYS A 31 -24.31 -5.88 13.18
N TYR A 32 -23.18 -6.60 13.04
CA TYR A 32 -22.45 -6.72 11.78
C TYR A 32 -23.03 -7.85 10.92
N LEU A 33 -23.54 -8.93 11.52
CA LEU A 33 -24.27 -9.98 10.79
C LEU A 33 -25.57 -9.45 10.19
N ARG A 34 -26.34 -8.65 10.95
CA ARG A 34 -27.51 -7.91 10.42
C ARG A 34 -27.13 -6.93 9.31
N ALA A 35 -26.01 -6.21 9.46
CA ALA A 35 -25.52 -5.33 8.40
C ALA A 35 -25.10 -6.09 7.13
N LEU A 36 -24.64 -7.34 7.23
CA LEU A 36 -24.42 -8.20 6.05
C LEU A 36 -25.75 -8.65 5.42
N GLU A 37 -26.73 -9.08 6.22
CA GLU A 37 -28.08 -9.48 5.75
C GLU A 37 -28.84 -8.34 5.06
N ASN A 38 -28.61 -7.09 5.48
CA ASN A 38 -29.24 -5.90 4.90
C ASN A 38 -28.37 -5.18 3.84
N GLU A 39 -27.18 -5.71 3.50
CA GLU A 39 -26.18 -5.05 2.64
C GLU A 39 -25.80 -3.61 3.08
N GLU A 40 -25.86 -3.34 4.39
CA GLU A 40 -25.50 -2.06 5.03
C GLU A 40 -23.97 -1.94 5.19
N TRP A 41 -23.24 -2.02 4.07
CA TRP A 41 -21.77 -2.11 4.03
C TRP A 41 -21.06 -0.96 4.77
N GLY A 42 -21.70 0.21 4.89
CA GLY A 42 -21.19 1.38 5.61
C GLY A 42 -21.16 1.25 7.14
N LEU A 43 -21.89 0.30 7.73
CA LEU A 43 -21.84 0.01 9.18
C LEU A 43 -20.71 -0.94 9.57
N LEU A 44 -20.06 -1.57 8.59
CA LEU A 44 -18.99 -2.53 8.80
C LEU A 44 -17.64 -1.81 8.98
N PRO A 45 -16.68 -2.33 9.77
CA PRO A 45 -15.44 -1.61 10.10
C PRO A 45 -14.46 -1.35 8.92
N GLY A 46 -14.81 -1.75 7.70
CA GLY A 46 -14.04 -1.56 6.47
C GLY A 46 -14.02 -2.81 5.57
N PRO A 47 -13.69 -2.66 4.27
CA PRO A 47 -13.85 -3.72 3.26
C PRO A 47 -13.03 -5.01 3.53
N ALA A 48 -11.91 -4.89 4.24
CA ALA A 48 -11.16 -6.05 4.72
C ALA A 48 -11.97 -6.92 5.70
N TYR A 49 -12.72 -6.29 6.61
CA TYR A 49 -13.60 -6.97 7.57
C TYR A 49 -14.85 -7.54 6.90
N VAL A 50 -15.40 -6.83 5.89
CA VAL A 50 -16.53 -7.34 5.10
C VAL A 50 -16.19 -8.71 4.51
N ARG A 51 -15.02 -8.85 3.86
CA ARG A 51 -14.59 -10.12 3.25
C ARG A 51 -14.33 -11.23 4.27
N SER A 52 -13.81 -10.93 5.46
CA SER A 52 -13.66 -11.95 6.50
C SER A 52 -15.00 -12.37 7.09
N PHE A 53 -15.89 -11.41 7.37
CA PHE A 53 -17.19 -11.71 7.97
C PHE A 53 -18.12 -12.44 6.99
N LEU A 54 -18.16 -12.00 5.73
CA LEU A 54 -18.91 -12.66 4.66
C LEU A 54 -18.44 -14.10 4.44
N ARG A 55 -17.12 -14.36 4.52
CA ARG A 55 -16.58 -15.71 4.48
C ARG A 55 -17.05 -16.56 5.66
N THR A 56 -16.72 -16.14 6.87
CA THR A 56 -17.00 -16.92 8.08
C THR A 56 -18.50 -17.14 8.28
N TYR A 57 -19.34 -16.17 7.90
CA TYR A 57 -20.79 -16.33 7.97
C TYR A 57 -21.31 -17.29 6.89
N ALA A 58 -20.81 -17.21 5.64
CA ALA A 58 -21.18 -18.17 4.60
C ALA A 58 -20.72 -19.60 4.93
N GLU A 59 -19.51 -19.77 5.46
CA GLU A 59 -18.97 -21.07 5.90
C GLU A 59 -19.82 -21.68 7.04
N ALA A 60 -20.27 -20.88 8.01
CA ALA A 60 -21.15 -21.34 9.10
C ALA A 60 -22.61 -21.61 8.66
N LEU A 61 -23.02 -21.10 7.49
CA LEU A 61 -24.34 -21.39 6.88
C LEU A 61 -24.29 -22.46 5.78
N ASP A 62 -23.16 -23.17 5.63
CA ASP A 62 -22.91 -24.16 4.58
C ASP A 62 -23.17 -23.63 3.14
N LEU A 63 -22.79 -22.37 2.91
CA LEU A 63 -22.87 -21.70 1.61
C LEU A 63 -21.52 -21.64 0.90
N ASP A 64 -21.53 -21.55 -0.44
CA ASP A 64 -20.32 -21.25 -1.21
C ASP A 64 -19.84 -19.80 -0.95
N ALA A 65 -18.99 -19.69 0.06
CA ALA A 65 -18.31 -18.45 0.45
C ALA A 65 -17.47 -17.85 -0.71
N LYS A 66 -16.98 -18.66 -1.65
CA LYS A 66 -16.19 -18.15 -2.79
C LYS A 66 -17.09 -17.38 -3.75
N LEU A 67 -18.26 -17.93 -4.09
CA LEU A 67 -19.23 -17.29 -4.98
C LEU A 67 -19.71 -15.94 -4.40
N LEU A 68 -20.10 -15.92 -3.13
CA LEU A 68 -20.53 -14.68 -2.46
C LEU A 68 -19.40 -13.64 -2.37
N LEU A 69 -18.15 -14.06 -2.17
CA LEU A 69 -16.99 -13.16 -2.17
C LEU A 69 -16.63 -12.62 -3.56
N GLU A 70 -16.87 -13.38 -4.63
CA GLU A 70 -16.66 -12.91 -6.01
C GLU A 70 -17.75 -11.91 -6.40
N GLU A 71 -19.02 -12.17 -6.05
CA GLU A 71 -20.12 -11.24 -6.25
C GLU A 71 -19.92 -9.93 -5.48
N TYR A 72 -19.52 -10.00 -4.20
CA TYR A 72 -19.21 -8.82 -3.38
C TYR A 72 -18.11 -7.95 -4.01
N LYS A 73 -17.05 -8.58 -4.54
CA LYS A 73 -15.97 -7.86 -5.23
C LYS A 73 -16.49 -7.16 -6.47
N LEU A 74 -17.25 -7.86 -7.32
CA LEU A 74 -17.77 -7.31 -8.57
C LEU A 74 -18.69 -6.09 -8.34
N ARG A 75 -19.52 -6.12 -7.29
CA ARG A 75 -20.46 -5.03 -6.98
C ARG A 75 -19.85 -3.87 -6.20
N HIS A 76 -19.00 -4.15 -5.20
CA HIS A 76 -18.57 -3.16 -4.21
C HIS A 76 -17.06 -2.88 -4.18
N GLU A 77 -16.21 -3.85 -4.51
CA GLU A 77 -14.79 -3.59 -4.77
C GLU A 77 -14.60 -3.16 -6.24
N ARG A 78 -15.05 -1.93 -6.57
CA ARG A 78 -14.54 -1.25 -7.78
C ARG A 78 -13.00 -1.36 -7.77
N PRO A 79 -12.34 -1.73 -8.88
CA PRO A 79 -10.89 -1.70 -8.95
C PRO A 79 -10.45 -0.30 -8.55
N SER A 80 -9.78 -0.21 -7.40
CA SER A 80 -9.34 1.08 -6.93
C SER A 80 -8.25 1.58 -7.88
N ASP A 81 -7.96 2.89 -7.92
CA ASP A 81 -6.77 3.37 -8.63
C ASP A 81 -5.48 2.71 -8.09
N HIS A 82 -5.51 2.06 -6.93
CA HIS A 82 -4.44 1.23 -6.40
C HIS A 82 -4.36 -0.20 -6.98
N ASP A 83 -5.43 -0.71 -7.57
CA ASP A 83 -5.44 -1.98 -8.33
C ASP A 83 -5.06 -1.76 -9.81
N LEU A 84 -5.32 -0.56 -10.35
CA LEU A 84 -4.81 -0.09 -11.65
C LEU A 84 -3.40 0.51 -11.56
N MET A 85 -2.84 0.70 -10.35
CA MET A 85 -1.42 1.06 -10.19
C MET A 85 -0.53 -0.13 -10.58
N PRO A 86 0.43 0.03 -11.52
CA PRO A 86 1.38 -1.02 -11.83
C PRO A 86 2.15 -1.45 -10.58
N ILE A 87 2.30 -2.77 -10.38
CA ILE A 87 2.93 -3.38 -9.20
C ILE A 87 4.40 -2.94 -9.09
N GLY A 88 4.61 -1.83 -8.38
CA GLY A 88 5.92 -1.37 -7.96
C GLY A 88 6.50 -2.26 -6.84
N PRO A 89 7.83 -2.32 -6.68
CA PRO A 89 8.46 -3.15 -5.66
C PRO A 89 8.00 -2.73 -4.26
N PRO A 90 7.93 -3.68 -3.29
CA PRO A 90 7.39 -3.42 -1.97
C PRO A 90 8.20 -2.34 -1.27
N ARG A 91 7.57 -1.20 -1.01
CA ARG A 91 8.05 -0.29 0.02
C ARG A 91 7.89 -1.01 1.34
N HIS A 92 9.00 -1.39 1.96
CA HIS A 92 9.02 -1.79 3.37
C HIS A 92 8.24 -0.76 4.17
N ARG A 93 7.53 -1.23 5.21
CA ARG A 93 6.94 -0.35 6.23
C ARG A 93 8.07 0.41 6.92
N ALA A 94 8.43 1.56 6.37
CA ALA A 94 9.09 2.60 7.12
C ALA A 94 8.08 3.05 8.18
N GLY A 95 8.32 2.66 9.43
CA GLY A 95 7.57 3.11 10.58
C GLY A 95 7.81 4.59 10.85
N ARG A 96 7.25 5.47 10.01
CA ARG A 96 6.84 6.80 10.46
C ARG A 96 5.65 7.25 9.64
N GLN A 97 4.51 7.32 10.32
CA GLN A 97 3.23 7.68 9.75
C GLN A 97 3.31 9.09 9.17
N GLY A 98 3.30 9.18 7.84
CA GLY A 98 2.68 10.30 7.17
C GLY A 98 1.18 10.24 7.46
N ARG A 99 0.77 10.67 8.66
CA ARG A 99 -0.63 11.03 8.92
C ARG A 99 -1.00 12.00 7.81
N ARG A 100 -1.89 11.57 6.89
CA ARG A 100 -2.83 12.54 6.33
C ARG A 100 -3.46 13.18 7.55
N ARG A 101 -3.14 14.46 7.78
CA ARG A 101 -3.96 15.28 8.66
C ARG A 101 -5.31 15.32 7.98
N GLU A 102 -6.23 14.47 8.44
CA GLU A 102 -7.59 14.98 8.62
C GLU A 102 -7.47 16.32 9.35
N PRO A 103 -8.28 17.32 9.00
CA PRO A 103 -8.30 18.57 9.74
C PRO A 103 -8.71 18.25 11.17
N ARG A 104 -7.73 18.11 12.05
CA ARG A 104 -7.94 18.15 13.49
C ARG A 104 -8.57 19.50 13.75
N GLY A 105 -9.88 19.49 14.01
CA GLY A 105 -10.62 20.68 14.42
C GLY A 105 -9.83 21.38 15.52
N ILE A 106 -9.79 22.71 15.43
CA ILE A 106 -9.02 23.57 16.33
C ILE A 106 -9.31 23.11 17.77
N PRO A 107 -8.30 22.63 18.52
CA PRO A 107 -8.57 21.99 19.80
C PRO A 107 -9.18 23.02 20.72
N ARG A 108 -10.22 22.64 21.48
CA ARG A 108 -11.13 23.59 22.17
C ARG A 108 -10.41 24.66 23.00
N TRP A 109 -9.25 24.35 23.60
CA TRP A 109 -8.42 25.30 24.34
C TRP A 109 -7.85 26.46 23.49
N VAL A 110 -7.58 26.25 22.19
CA VAL A 110 -7.16 27.33 21.27
C VAL A 110 -8.34 28.24 20.93
N ILE A 111 -9.57 27.69 20.82
CA ILE A 111 -10.78 28.52 20.66
C ILE A 111 -11.00 29.37 21.91
N VAL A 112 -10.89 28.77 23.11
CA VAL A 112 -10.96 29.50 24.39
C VAL A 112 -9.86 30.58 24.47
N GLY A 113 -8.62 30.26 24.09
CA GLY A 113 -7.52 31.24 24.08
C GLY A 113 -7.75 32.41 23.12
N VAL A 114 -8.23 32.15 21.90
CA VAL A 114 -8.57 33.21 20.93
C VAL A 114 -9.73 34.07 21.43
N VAL A 115 -10.76 33.48 22.03
CA VAL A 115 -11.88 34.23 22.63
C VAL A 115 -11.40 35.08 23.81
N LEU A 116 -10.50 34.56 24.66
CA LEU A 116 -9.93 35.32 25.77
C LEU A 116 -9.08 36.50 25.29
N ILE A 117 -8.25 36.30 24.27
CA ILE A 117 -7.43 37.35 23.65
C ILE A 117 -8.32 38.40 22.96
N ALA A 118 -9.40 37.97 22.28
CA ALA A 118 -10.37 38.89 21.68
C ALA A 118 -11.10 39.72 22.75
N LEU A 119 -11.52 39.10 23.86
CA LEU A 119 -12.12 39.81 25.00
C LEU A 119 -11.15 40.81 25.63
N LEU A 120 -9.88 40.43 25.84
CA LEU A 120 -8.83 41.34 26.33
C LEU A 120 -8.57 42.51 25.36
N GLY A 121 -8.55 42.24 24.05
CA GLY A 121 -8.41 43.26 23.01
C GLY A 121 -9.60 44.21 22.94
N ILE A 122 -10.82 43.69 23.10
CA ILE A 122 -12.05 44.50 23.21
C ILE A 122 -12.03 45.34 24.49
N LEU A 123 -11.63 44.77 25.64
CA LEU A 123 -11.49 45.52 26.90
C LEU A 123 -10.46 46.64 26.77
N TYR A 124 -9.33 46.37 26.13
CA TYR A 124 -8.29 47.36 25.87
C TYR A 124 -8.77 48.45 24.91
N ALA A 125 -9.48 48.10 23.84
CA ALA A 125 -10.07 49.06 22.90
C ALA A 125 -11.16 49.93 23.56
N LEU A 126 -12.02 49.37 24.39
CA LEU A 126 -12.98 50.17 25.19
C LEU A 126 -12.25 51.06 26.22
N GLY A 127 -11.12 50.59 26.77
CA GLY A 127 -10.28 51.36 27.67
C GLY A 127 -9.52 52.52 27.00
N THR A 128 -9.17 52.40 25.72
CA THR A 128 -8.53 53.50 24.96
C THR A 128 -9.54 54.41 24.27
N MET A 129 -10.74 53.92 23.93
CA MET A 129 -11.82 54.75 23.36
C MET A 129 -12.52 55.67 24.38
N THR A 130 -12.16 55.62 25.67
CA THR A 130 -12.62 56.57 26.70
C THR A 130 -11.57 57.60 27.12
N GLY A 131 -10.39 57.60 26.47
CA GLY A 131 -9.34 58.62 26.66
C GLY A 131 -9.16 59.51 25.42
N GLY A 132 -9.86 60.66 25.39
CA GLY A 132 -9.49 61.77 24.50
C GLY A 132 -8.23 62.50 24.98
N SER A 133 -7.67 63.53 24.32
CA SER A 133 -7.95 64.20 23.04
C SER A 133 -6.70 65.04 22.65
N GLY A 134 -6.57 65.49 21.40
CA GLY A 134 -5.52 66.41 20.94
C GLY A 134 -4.92 66.00 19.58
N ASP A 135 -5.51 66.36 18.44
CA ASP A 135 -5.27 67.60 17.65
C ASP A 135 -3.78 67.86 17.33
N SER A 136 -3.32 68.33 16.17
CA SER A 136 -3.81 68.56 14.80
C SER A 136 -2.71 69.37 14.08
N THR A 137 -2.81 69.53 12.74
CA THR A 137 -1.91 70.31 11.83
C THR A 137 -0.57 69.61 11.44
N VAL A 138 0.08 69.83 10.28
CA VAL A 138 -0.31 70.59 9.06
C VAL A 138 0.34 70.07 7.74
N SER A 139 -0.35 70.38 6.64
CA SER A 139 -0.03 70.59 5.20
C SER A 139 1.42 70.97 4.78
N THR A 140 1.94 70.89 3.52
CA THR A 140 1.57 70.42 2.15
C THR A 140 2.87 70.48 1.25
N PRO A 141 2.86 70.66 -0.10
CA PRO A 141 2.72 69.64 -1.16
C PRO A 141 3.87 69.63 -2.22
N LEU A 142 3.83 68.68 -3.18
CA LEU A 142 4.19 68.79 -4.63
C LEU A 142 3.95 67.38 -5.27
N VAL A 143 3.02 67.14 -6.20
CA VAL A 143 3.12 67.33 -7.69
C VAL A 143 4.44 66.72 -8.22
N ASP A 144 4.47 65.69 -9.09
CA ASP A 144 3.88 65.71 -10.45
C ASP A 144 3.54 64.32 -11.07
N THR A 145 2.98 64.35 -12.29
CA THR A 145 2.31 63.27 -13.03
C THR A 145 3.13 62.70 -14.19
N THR A 146 3.17 61.37 -14.38
CA THR A 146 3.05 60.77 -15.74
C THR A 146 2.70 59.28 -15.76
N SER A 147 1.82 58.90 -16.70
CA SER A 147 1.54 57.50 -17.10
C SER A 147 2.30 57.17 -18.39
N THR A 148 2.73 55.92 -18.62
CA THR A 148 2.95 55.35 -19.98
C THR A 148 3.04 53.82 -20.01
N THR A 149 2.07 53.22 -20.71
CA THR A 149 2.12 52.05 -21.60
C THR A 149 2.74 50.72 -21.14
N ALA A 150 1.86 49.72 -20.95
CA ALA A 150 2.20 48.31 -20.94
C ALA A 150 2.25 47.69 -22.35
N VAL A 151 3.25 46.85 -22.63
CA VAL A 151 3.41 46.14 -23.92
C VAL A 151 3.10 44.64 -23.75
N PRO A 152 2.12 44.07 -24.48
CA PRO A 152 1.81 42.64 -24.40
C PRO A 152 2.74 41.80 -25.30
N ARG A 153 3.64 41.01 -24.71
CA ARG A 153 4.49 40.05 -25.44
C ARG A 153 3.71 38.75 -25.73
N PRO A 154 3.79 38.17 -26.95
CA PRO A 154 2.95 37.03 -27.33
C PRO A 154 3.25 35.76 -26.52
N ARG A 155 2.18 35.08 -26.06
CA ARG A 155 2.24 33.75 -25.43
C ARG A 155 2.48 32.66 -26.49
N THR A 156 3.70 32.13 -26.58
CA THR A 156 3.99 30.94 -27.38
C THR A 156 3.51 29.66 -26.70
N THR A 157 2.43 29.11 -27.27
CA THR A 157 1.98 27.70 -27.27
C THR A 157 2.81 26.68 -26.47
N THR A 158 2.62 26.64 -25.14
CA THR A 158 3.43 25.78 -24.24
C THR A 158 2.86 24.36 -24.04
N THR A 159 1.72 24.01 -24.65
CA THR A 159 0.96 22.79 -24.34
C THR A 159 1.63 21.50 -24.81
N SER A 160 2.31 21.50 -25.97
CA SER A 160 2.96 20.30 -26.53
C SER A 160 4.16 19.80 -25.69
N SER A 161 4.93 20.74 -25.11
CA SER A 161 6.14 20.46 -24.33
C SER A 161 5.88 19.61 -23.07
N ALA A 162 4.74 19.82 -22.40
CA ALA A 162 4.42 19.14 -21.15
C ALA A 162 4.21 17.62 -21.30
N ALA A 163 3.55 17.18 -22.37
CA ALA A 163 3.29 15.76 -22.64
C ALA A 163 4.58 14.99 -22.97
N ALA A 164 5.45 15.58 -23.82
CA ALA A 164 6.75 14.99 -24.16
C ALA A 164 7.65 14.84 -22.92
N ARG A 165 7.74 15.87 -22.07
CA ARG A 165 8.50 15.82 -20.80
C ARG A 165 7.98 14.74 -19.85
N ARG A 166 6.65 14.54 -19.74
CA ARG A 166 6.04 13.47 -18.93
C ARG A 166 6.44 12.08 -19.45
N ARG A 167 6.31 11.82 -20.75
CA ARG A 167 6.72 10.54 -21.37
C ARG A 167 8.22 10.25 -21.17
N ALA A 168 9.09 11.23 -21.37
CA ALA A 168 10.53 11.08 -21.15
C ALA A 168 10.87 10.78 -19.68
N ALA A 169 10.21 11.45 -18.73
CA ALA A 169 10.38 11.20 -17.30
C ALA A 169 9.90 9.79 -16.90
N GLU A 170 8.80 9.30 -17.48
CA GLU A 170 8.32 7.94 -17.24
C GLU A 170 9.30 6.88 -17.77
N THR A 171 9.78 7.02 -19.01
CA THR A 171 10.77 6.10 -19.60
C THR A 171 12.07 6.07 -18.78
N ARG A 172 12.54 7.22 -18.29
CA ARG A 172 13.71 7.29 -17.41
C ARG A 172 13.46 6.60 -16.06
N ARG A 173 12.24 6.73 -15.49
CA ARG A 173 11.84 6.01 -14.26
C ARG A 173 11.75 4.50 -14.47
N ARG A 174 11.17 4.03 -15.58
CA ARG A 174 11.09 2.59 -15.94
C ARG A 174 12.49 1.99 -16.06
N ARG A 175 13.39 2.59 -16.86
CA ARG A 175 14.79 2.14 -17.00
C ARG A 175 15.55 2.12 -15.65
N ALA A 176 15.34 3.15 -14.81
CA ALA A 176 15.96 3.22 -13.48
C ALA A 176 15.39 2.20 -12.47
N ALA A 177 14.17 1.70 -12.67
CA ALA A 177 13.58 0.62 -11.86
C ALA A 177 14.14 -0.75 -12.30
N GLU A 178 14.23 -1.00 -13.61
CA GLU A 178 14.77 -2.25 -14.17
C GLU A 178 16.26 -2.44 -13.83
N ALA A 179 17.05 -1.36 -13.83
CA ALA A 179 18.46 -1.39 -13.43
C ALA A 179 18.69 -1.92 -12.00
N LYS A 180 17.68 -1.87 -11.12
CA LYS A 180 17.75 -2.38 -9.74
C LYS A 180 17.39 -3.86 -9.61
N LEU A 181 16.98 -4.52 -10.70
CA LEU A 181 16.64 -5.94 -10.71
C LEU A 181 17.88 -6.81 -10.97
N VAL A 182 17.86 -7.99 -10.37
CA VAL A 182 18.81 -9.09 -10.59
C VAL A 182 18.08 -10.21 -11.32
N ARG A 183 18.72 -10.78 -12.34
CA ARG A 183 18.34 -12.07 -12.94
C ARG A 183 19.04 -13.18 -12.18
N LEU A 184 18.29 -14.14 -11.64
CA LEU A 184 18.82 -15.31 -10.94
C LEU A 184 18.33 -16.60 -11.63
N GLN A 185 19.25 -17.51 -11.86
CA GLN A 185 19.02 -18.87 -12.33
C GLN A 185 19.94 -19.83 -11.58
N ILE A 186 19.41 -20.99 -11.17
CA ILE A 186 20.14 -22.04 -10.45
C ILE A 186 20.51 -23.14 -11.46
N VAL A 187 21.78 -23.51 -11.50
CA VAL A 187 22.36 -24.53 -12.39
C VAL A 187 22.94 -25.65 -11.51
N PRO A 188 22.29 -26.82 -11.38
CA PRO A 188 22.88 -27.97 -10.68
C PRO A 188 24.17 -28.44 -11.36
N THR A 189 25.17 -28.83 -10.57
CA THR A 189 26.49 -29.23 -11.06
C THR A 189 27.00 -30.56 -10.52
N GLY A 190 26.31 -31.19 -9.57
CA GLY A 190 26.63 -32.54 -9.07
C GLY A 190 25.60 -33.58 -9.51
N PRO A 191 25.89 -34.87 -9.33
CA PRO A 191 25.01 -35.98 -9.74
C PRO A 191 23.77 -36.16 -8.84
N GLY A 192 23.78 -35.59 -7.63
CA GLY A 192 22.64 -35.67 -6.70
C GLY A 192 21.65 -34.51 -6.85
N PRO A 193 20.36 -34.71 -6.52
CA PRO A 193 19.35 -33.65 -6.57
C PRO A 193 19.69 -32.49 -5.63
N VAL A 194 19.46 -31.27 -6.09
CA VAL A 194 19.60 -30.04 -5.29
C VAL A 194 18.21 -29.55 -4.93
N PHE A 195 17.82 -29.69 -3.67
CA PHE A 195 16.57 -29.10 -3.17
C PHE A 195 16.70 -27.57 -3.13
N VAL A 196 15.83 -26.86 -3.84
CA VAL A 196 15.87 -25.39 -3.99
C VAL A 196 14.64 -24.75 -3.38
N CYS A 197 14.87 -23.81 -2.46
CA CYS A 197 13.85 -22.94 -1.88
C CYS A 197 14.18 -21.49 -2.23
N LEU A 198 13.35 -20.86 -3.07
CA LEU A 198 13.59 -19.50 -3.57
C LEU A 198 12.41 -18.58 -3.27
N GLN A 199 12.66 -17.48 -2.58
CA GLN A 199 11.71 -16.40 -2.35
C GLN A 199 12.21 -15.09 -2.97
N ALA A 200 11.34 -14.42 -3.73
CA ALA A 200 11.59 -13.06 -4.22
C ALA A 200 11.02 -12.03 -3.24
N LYS A 201 11.73 -10.92 -3.01
CA LYS A 201 11.25 -9.84 -2.14
C LYS A 201 9.94 -9.25 -2.65
N GLY A 202 8.90 -9.28 -1.81
CA GLY A 202 7.55 -8.80 -2.15
C GLY A 202 6.67 -9.81 -2.86
N ALA A 203 7.11 -11.05 -3.01
CA ALA A 203 6.31 -12.14 -3.56
C ALA A 203 6.40 -13.37 -2.64
N GLY A 204 5.52 -14.35 -2.90
CA GLY A 204 5.61 -15.68 -2.31
C GLY A 204 6.85 -16.45 -2.77
N LEU A 205 6.88 -17.73 -2.39
CA LEU A 205 7.88 -18.67 -2.91
C LEU A 205 7.79 -18.75 -4.44
N ARG A 206 8.93 -18.56 -5.11
CA ARG A 206 9.10 -18.73 -6.55
C ARG A 206 9.54 -20.14 -6.92
N ILE A 207 10.19 -20.83 -5.98
CA ILE A 207 10.41 -22.28 -5.99
C ILE A 207 10.06 -22.77 -4.58
N PRO A 208 8.92 -23.45 -4.39
CA PRO A 208 8.46 -23.93 -3.09
C PRO A 208 9.06 -25.33 -2.78
N GLY A 209 10.40 -25.44 -2.76
CA GLY A 209 11.07 -26.69 -2.41
C GLY A 209 11.07 -27.73 -3.54
N VAL A 210 11.69 -27.39 -4.67
CA VAL A 210 11.81 -28.32 -5.82
C VAL A 210 13.23 -28.87 -5.89
N SER A 211 13.36 -30.18 -6.10
CA SER A 211 14.63 -30.85 -6.37
C SER A 211 15.01 -30.71 -7.84
N LEU A 212 16.12 -30.03 -8.13
CA LEU A 212 16.68 -29.92 -9.48
C LEU A 212 17.78 -30.97 -9.68
N GLN A 213 17.74 -31.72 -10.78
CA GLN A 213 18.74 -32.72 -11.16
C GLN A 213 19.85 -32.11 -12.05
N GLN A 214 20.94 -32.84 -12.27
CA GLN A 214 22.02 -32.42 -13.16
C GLN A 214 21.50 -32.11 -14.57
N GLY A 215 21.92 -30.98 -15.16
CA GLY A 215 21.38 -30.48 -16.44
C GLY A 215 20.05 -29.73 -16.34
N ALA A 216 19.17 -30.08 -15.38
CA ALA A 216 17.90 -29.40 -15.15
C ALA A 216 18.11 -28.00 -14.55
N THR A 217 18.21 -26.99 -15.41
CA THR A 217 18.42 -25.60 -15.02
C THR A 217 17.10 -24.92 -14.65
N SER A 218 17.08 -24.10 -13.59
CA SER A 218 15.87 -23.37 -13.21
C SER A 218 15.43 -22.34 -14.26
N GLY A 219 14.17 -21.91 -14.18
CA GLY A 219 13.72 -20.67 -14.84
C GLY A 219 14.56 -19.45 -14.42
N THR A 220 14.53 -18.39 -15.22
CA THR A 220 15.19 -17.12 -14.89
C THR A 220 14.26 -16.21 -14.10
N TYR A 221 14.53 -16.03 -12.82
CA TYR A 221 13.73 -15.18 -11.94
C TYR A 221 14.26 -13.75 -11.91
N ARG A 222 13.37 -12.75 -11.78
CA ARG A 222 13.73 -11.32 -11.67
C ARG A 222 13.23 -10.73 -10.35
N SER A 223 14.11 -10.10 -9.58
CA SER A 223 13.75 -9.38 -8.35
C SER A 223 14.84 -8.40 -7.95
N SER A 224 14.51 -7.38 -7.14
CA SER A 224 15.52 -6.53 -6.49
C SER A 224 16.33 -7.28 -5.42
N GLN A 225 15.76 -8.36 -4.86
CA GLN A 225 16.40 -9.17 -3.83
C GLN A 225 15.76 -10.57 -3.77
N PHE A 226 16.59 -11.59 -3.68
CA PHE A 226 16.18 -12.98 -3.42
C PHE A 226 16.67 -13.44 -2.05
N LYS A 227 15.86 -14.27 -1.39
CA LYS A 227 16.32 -15.19 -0.35
C LYS A 227 16.34 -16.59 -0.98
N LEU A 228 17.50 -17.21 -0.99
CA LEU A 228 17.73 -18.54 -1.54
C LEU A 228 18.23 -19.47 -0.43
N ARG A 229 17.62 -20.64 -0.30
CA ARG A 229 18.13 -21.75 0.51
C ARG A 229 18.24 -22.99 -0.38
N LEU A 230 19.39 -23.65 -0.30
CA LEU A 230 19.69 -24.89 -1.01
C LEU A 230 19.89 -26.00 0.02
N GLY A 231 19.42 -27.20 -0.30
CA GLY A 231 19.66 -28.38 0.52
C GLY A 231 21.14 -28.76 0.60
N ASN A 232 21.91 -28.53 -0.47
CA ASN A 232 23.33 -28.82 -0.54
C ASN A 232 24.08 -27.81 -1.44
N GLY A 233 25.41 -27.93 -1.49
CA GLY A 233 26.29 -27.06 -2.28
C GLY A 233 26.42 -27.42 -3.77
N ASN A 234 25.69 -28.42 -4.29
CA ASN A 234 25.94 -29.01 -5.62
C ASN A 234 25.32 -28.21 -6.77
N ALA A 235 25.37 -26.88 -6.70
CA ALA A 235 24.86 -25.98 -7.72
C ALA A 235 25.77 -24.76 -7.93
N ARG A 236 25.57 -24.07 -9.05
CA ARG A 236 26.09 -22.74 -9.34
C ARG A 236 24.94 -21.77 -9.57
N LEU A 237 25.16 -20.50 -9.22
CA LEU A 237 24.18 -19.44 -9.39
C LEU A 237 24.57 -18.57 -10.57
N ARG A 238 23.74 -18.53 -11.61
CA ARG A 238 23.88 -17.59 -12.71
C ARG A 238 23.16 -16.29 -12.34
N ILE A 239 23.94 -15.27 -12.00
CA ILE A 239 23.48 -13.98 -11.47
C ILE A 239 23.82 -12.88 -12.49
N ASP A 240 22.79 -12.25 -13.04
CA ASP A 240 22.88 -11.30 -14.17
C ASP A 240 23.62 -11.83 -15.41
N GLY A 241 23.71 -13.16 -15.55
CA GLY A 241 24.46 -13.87 -16.60
C GLY A 241 25.82 -14.40 -16.13
N LYS A 242 26.41 -13.83 -15.07
CA LYS A 242 27.71 -14.26 -14.53
C LYS A 242 27.52 -15.46 -13.60
N LEU A 243 28.27 -16.54 -13.83
CA LEU A 243 28.21 -17.75 -13.03
C LEU A 243 29.00 -17.56 -11.72
N ARG A 244 28.44 -17.99 -10.58
CA ARG A 244 29.08 -17.96 -9.26
C ARG A 244 28.96 -19.32 -8.58
N GLY A 245 30.01 -19.72 -7.88
CA GLY A 245 30.01 -20.92 -7.03
C GLY A 245 29.09 -20.79 -5.82
N VAL A 246 28.64 -21.94 -5.32
CA VAL A 246 27.96 -22.09 -4.03
C VAL A 246 28.95 -22.70 -3.05
N ALA A 247 28.83 -22.37 -1.76
CA ALA A 247 29.65 -22.98 -0.71
C ALA A 247 29.25 -24.45 -0.48
N HIS A 248 30.23 -25.33 -0.35
CA HIS A 248 30.04 -26.76 -0.06
C HIS A 248 29.56 -26.98 1.38
N ALA A 249 28.28 -26.73 1.64
CA ALA A 249 27.64 -26.93 2.94
C ALA A 249 26.16 -27.32 2.77
N SER A 250 25.60 -27.93 3.82
CA SER A 250 24.24 -28.49 3.85
C SER A 250 23.57 -28.13 5.19
N PRO A 251 22.42 -27.44 5.21
CA PRO A 251 21.89 -26.60 4.14
C PRO A 251 22.72 -25.31 3.97
N VAL A 252 22.58 -24.65 2.82
CA VAL A 252 23.25 -23.35 2.58
C VAL A 252 22.26 -22.27 2.16
N ALA A 253 22.52 -21.03 2.57
CA ALA A 253 21.58 -19.93 2.42
C ALA A 253 22.26 -18.62 1.98
N TYR A 254 21.58 -17.89 1.10
CA TYR A 254 22.04 -16.62 0.56
C TYR A 254 20.93 -15.56 0.51
N ILE A 255 21.36 -14.32 0.71
CA ILE A 255 20.61 -13.13 0.28
C ILE A 255 21.34 -12.53 -0.92
N ILE A 256 20.65 -12.43 -2.05
CA ILE A 256 21.18 -11.97 -3.33
C ILE A 256 20.45 -10.68 -3.70
N SER A 257 21.19 -9.60 -3.97
CA SER A 257 20.67 -8.32 -4.45
C SER A 257 21.62 -7.72 -5.48
N LYS A 258 21.29 -6.56 -6.06
CA LYS A 258 22.12 -5.96 -7.11
C LYS A 258 23.53 -5.69 -6.59
N GLY A 259 24.54 -6.29 -7.22
CA GLY A 259 25.94 -6.18 -6.83
C GLY A 259 26.34 -6.92 -5.54
N SER A 260 25.44 -7.60 -4.84
CA SER A 260 25.75 -8.24 -3.55
C SER A 260 25.20 -9.66 -3.43
N VAL A 261 26.05 -10.59 -2.99
CA VAL A 261 25.70 -11.97 -2.67
C VAL A 261 26.24 -12.25 -1.28
N LYS A 262 25.37 -12.27 -0.27
CA LYS A 262 25.75 -12.52 1.12
C LYS A 262 25.30 -13.91 1.54
N ARG A 263 26.23 -14.74 2.02
CA ARG A 263 25.90 -15.98 2.73
C ARG A 263 25.27 -15.60 4.07
N VAL A 264 24.22 -16.29 4.48
CA VAL A 264 23.49 -16.05 5.74
C VAL A 264 23.21 -17.36 6.46
N ASN A 265 22.79 -17.29 7.72
CA ASN A 265 22.30 -18.47 8.44
C ASN A 265 20.99 -18.97 7.78
N PRO A 266 20.83 -20.29 7.53
CA PRO A 266 19.60 -20.88 7.01
C PRO A 266 18.29 -20.47 7.71
N SER A 267 18.33 -20.11 9.00
CA SER A 267 17.18 -19.59 9.75
C SER A 267 16.66 -18.23 9.26
N GLN A 268 17.49 -17.44 8.57
CA GLN A 268 17.13 -16.12 8.04
C GLN A 268 16.47 -16.19 6.64
N THR A 269 16.47 -17.38 6.05
CA THR A 269 15.88 -17.71 4.73
C THR A 269 14.59 -18.53 4.90
N PRO A 270 13.66 -18.48 3.93
CA PRO A 270 12.41 -19.24 4.02
C PRO A 270 12.66 -20.73 4.26
N SER A 271 11.82 -21.35 5.08
CA SER A 271 11.61 -22.79 5.01
C SER A 271 10.73 -23.11 3.81
N CYS A 272 11.12 -24.12 3.03
CA CYS A 272 10.22 -24.81 2.11
C CYS A 272 9.88 -26.22 2.63
N VAL A 273 10.29 -26.56 3.86
CA VAL A 273 9.76 -27.69 4.60
C VAL A 273 8.45 -27.23 5.21
N ARG A 274 7.38 -27.97 4.95
CA ARG A 274 6.08 -27.89 5.59
C ARG A 274 5.87 -29.15 6.40
#